data_AF-A0A1H5UEG0-F1
#
_entry.id   AF-A0A1H5UEG0-F1
#
_cell.length_a   1.000
_cell.length_b   1.000
_cell.length_c   1.000
_cell.angle_alpha   90.00
_cell.angle_beta   90.00
_cell.angle_gamma   90.00
#
_symmetry.space_group_name_H-M   'P 1'
#
loop_
_entity.id
_entity.type
_entity.pdbx_description
1 polymer ?
#
loop_
_entity_poly.entity_id
_entity_poly.type
_entity_poly.pdbx_seq_one_letter_code
_entity_poly.pdbx_strand_id
1 'polypeptide(L)'
;MIYNPMEKNLKRSLVYLVFLTLIVTVVFVIIVCINFSIFEKIDWAATGQVGDFFGGVIGTLVGAIGFILIYLSFVSQTNSQKEQEKQFLKSQIESRFFELIKLHKENVNDIIYSPKKTTEIRGRKAVDFIYQQIEQCYGEIGVFFEFETPERIYTSKYLEKIRCYQKERSGICLLNLAQIDIAYSIVFFGTSHTDLQALYRLLSRYYDEAFIKLICRYVRLKPLSEDLMAKWRIIEERNLTVLEIKDAFEKLDERTAKESLTLEEISGYEDHYIVAFRDLAKIEKLNKYYGGHQYKLGHYFRHLFQTVKYIDEKTILKYGEKYDYIKTLRAQLSTIEQYIVFFNSLSFMGRAWEFDNIVDNTSNKHRNKWLITKYNFLKNIPDLYPFEGVLEINKYYPDVHFEFGDKPSTRASLEEVFTATDNLQDQYCCREKE
;
A
#
# COMPACT_ATOMS: atom_id res chain seq x y z
N MET A 1 7.32 -9.34 29.22
CA MET A 1 7.38 -9.64 30.67
C MET A 1 7.79 -11.09 30.88
N ILE A 2 9.09 -11.37 30.94
CA ILE A 2 9.56 -12.64 31.53
C ILE A 2 9.48 -12.41 33.04
N TYR A 3 8.36 -12.83 33.63
CA TYR A 3 8.14 -12.80 35.07
C TYR A 3 9.07 -13.82 35.70
N ASN A 4 10.25 -13.40 36.17
CA ASN A 4 11.21 -14.31 36.77
C ASN A 4 10.84 -14.54 38.25
N PRO A 5 10.30 -15.70 38.64
CA PRO A 5 9.87 -15.97 40.02
C PRO A 5 11.02 -15.87 41.03
N MET A 6 12.28 -16.02 40.60
CA MET A 6 13.44 -15.78 41.45
C MET A 6 13.56 -14.33 41.92
N GLU A 7 13.24 -13.35 41.08
CA GLU A 7 13.44 -11.93 41.39
C GLU A 7 12.46 -11.46 42.49
N LYS A 8 11.24 -12.01 42.50
CA LYS A 8 10.24 -11.76 43.54
C LYS A 8 10.64 -12.37 44.88
N ASN A 9 11.16 -13.59 44.86
CA ASN A 9 11.61 -14.28 46.07
C ASN A 9 12.87 -13.62 46.64
N LEU A 10 13.79 -13.17 45.78
CA LEU A 10 14.99 -12.43 46.18
C LEU A 10 14.63 -11.08 46.80
N LYS A 11 13.72 -10.31 46.19
CA LYS A 11 13.20 -9.04 46.74
C LYS A 11 12.54 -9.25 48.11
N ARG A 12 11.74 -10.31 48.28
CA ARG A 12 11.14 -10.65 49.59
C ARG A 12 12.21 -10.99 50.63
N SER A 13 13.17 -11.84 50.30
CA SER A 13 14.26 -12.20 51.21
C SER A 13 15.12 -10.98 51.61
N LEU A 14 15.37 -10.05 50.70
CA LEU A 14 16.08 -8.80 50.99
C LEU A 14 15.28 -7.88 51.94
N VAL A 15 13.97 -7.77 51.75
CA VAL A 15 13.10 -7.02 52.69
C VAL A 15 13.14 -7.63 54.09
N TYR A 16 13.08 -8.97 54.20
CA TYR A 16 13.22 -9.65 55.49
C TYR A 16 14.58 -9.41 56.13
N LEU A 17 15.64 -9.35 55.32
CA LEU A 17 17.00 -9.14 55.81
C LEU A 17 17.22 -7.70 56.30
N VAL A 18 16.64 -6.71 55.62
CA VAL A 18 16.60 -5.31 56.09
C VAL A 18 15.83 -5.20 57.41
N PHE A 19 14.68 -5.86 57.51
CA PHE A 19 13.87 -5.87 58.73
C PHE A 19 14.59 -6.56 59.90
N LEU A 20 15.30 -7.65 59.61
CA LEU A 20 16.15 -8.35 60.57
C LEU A 20 17.30 -7.45 61.05
N THR A 21 17.99 -6.75 60.14
CA THR A 21 19.03 -5.80 60.55
C THR A 21 18.48 -4.69 61.43
N LEU A 22 17.29 -4.13 61.11
CA LEU A 22 16.65 -3.11 61.94
C LEU A 22 16.34 -3.64 63.36
N ILE A 23 15.82 -4.87 63.46
CA ILE A 23 15.53 -5.51 64.74
C ILE A 23 16.82 -5.70 65.55
N VAL A 24 17.89 -6.20 64.92
CA VAL A 24 19.19 -6.38 65.58
C VAL A 24 19.74 -5.05 66.09
N THR A 25 19.63 -3.97 65.32
CA THR A 25 20.06 -2.63 65.74
C THR A 25 19.25 -2.11 66.93
N VAL A 26 17.93 -2.30 66.91
CA VAL A 26 17.05 -1.89 68.02
C VAL A 26 17.34 -2.69 69.29
N VAL A 27 17.53 -4.01 69.17
CA VAL A 27 17.90 -4.87 70.29
C VAL A 27 19.27 -4.49 70.85
N PHE A 28 20.25 -4.17 69.99
CA PHE A 28 21.55 -3.68 70.41
C PHE A 28 21.46 -2.39 71.23
N VAL A 29 20.69 -1.40 70.74
CA VAL A 29 20.44 -0.15 71.47
C VAL A 29 19.80 -0.42 72.84
N ILE A 30 18.81 -1.32 72.91
CA ILE A 30 18.14 -1.69 74.16
C ILE A 30 19.12 -2.36 75.14
N ILE A 31 19.97 -3.28 74.68
CA ILE A 31 20.96 -3.97 75.53
C ILE A 31 21.98 -2.97 76.07
N VAL A 32 22.46 -2.02 75.24
CA VAL A 32 23.36 -0.95 75.67
C VAL A 32 22.68 -0.08 76.73
N CYS A 33 21.40 0.30 76.55
CA CYS A 33 20.65 1.08 77.54
C CYS A 33 20.37 0.34 78.86
N ILE A 34 20.29 -0.99 78.85
CA ILE A 34 19.99 -1.81 80.05
C ILE A 34 21.26 -2.19 80.83
N ASN A 35 22.32 -2.61 80.14
CA ASN A 35 23.53 -3.13 80.79
C ASN A 35 24.56 -2.06 81.14
N PHE A 36 24.52 -0.89 80.48
CA PHE A 36 25.31 0.27 80.88
C PHE A 36 24.39 1.28 81.55
N SER A 37 24.55 1.49 82.86
CA SER A 37 23.90 2.61 83.55
C SER A 37 24.40 3.89 82.89
N ILE A 38 23.54 4.56 82.11
CA ILE A 38 23.86 5.76 81.30
C ILE A 38 24.42 6.91 82.18
N PHE A 39 24.36 6.78 83.52
CA PHE A 39 24.77 7.77 84.52
C PHE A 39 26.03 7.43 85.35
N GLU A 40 26.71 6.29 85.14
CA GLU A 40 28.04 6.03 85.77
C GLU A 40 29.12 5.69 84.74
N LYS A 41 30.40 5.87 85.14
CA LYS A 41 31.61 5.83 84.29
C LYS A 41 31.61 4.64 83.32
N ILE A 42 31.21 4.90 82.09
CA ILE A 42 31.29 3.97 80.97
C ILE A 42 32.77 3.68 80.69
N ASP A 43 33.15 2.40 80.63
CA ASP A 43 34.44 1.97 80.11
C ASP A 43 34.41 2.09 78.58
N TRP A 44 34.84 3.26 78.09
CA TRP A 44 34.89 3.60 76.67
C TRP A 44 35.77 2.66 75.85
N ALA A 45 36.75 1.99 76.46
CA ALA A 45 37.64 1.07 75.76
C ALA A 45 36.94 -0.25 75.43
N ALA A 46 36.21 -0.83 76.39
CA ALA A 46 35.48 -2.08 76.19
C ALA A 46 34.25 -1.90 75.27
N THR A 47 33.52 -0.79 75.42
CA THR A 47 32.39 -0.46 74.52
C THR A 47 32.85 -0.08 73.11
N GLY A 48 34.00 0.57 72.98
CA GLY A 48 34.63 0.87 71.69
C GLY A 48 34.96 -0.39 70.88
N GLN A 49 35.54 -1.42 71.51
CA GLN A 49 35.89 -2.68 70.83
C GLN A 49 34.67 -3.43 70.29
N VAL A 50 33.54 -3.40 71.01
CA VAL A 50 32.27 -3.96 70.53
C VAL A 50 31.75 -3.15 69.34
N GLY A 51 31.81 -1.82 69.43
CA GLY A 51 31.49 -0.92 68.31
C GLY A 51 32.32 -1.20 67.05
N ASP A 52 33.61 -1.45 67.20
CA ASP A 52 34.53 -1.76 66.10
C ASP A 52 34.21 -3.10 65.42
N PHE A 53 33.81 -4.12 66.18
CA PHE A 53 33.37 -5.40 65.61
C PHE A 53 32.05 -5.27 64.85
N PHE A 54 31.06 -4.60 65.44
CA PHE A 54 29.77 -4.37 64.80
C PHE A 54 29.94 -3.50 63.54
N GLY A 55 30.68 -2.40 63.63
CA GLY A 55 30.97 -1.52 62.49
C GLY A 55 31.76 -2.22 61.37
N GLY A 56 32.77 -3.01 61.73
CA GLY A 56 33.61 -3.74 60.79
C GLY A 56 32.85 -4.86 60.07
N VAL A 57 32.28 -5.81 60.82
CA VAL A 57 31.68 -7.04 60.27
C VAL A 57 30.25 -6.81 59.78
N ILE A 58 29.38 -6.18 60.58
CA ILE A 58 28.00 -5.93 60.16
C ILE A 58 27.97 -4.84 59.09
N GLY A 59 28.82 -3.80 59.21
CA GLY A 59 28.95 -2.77 58.19
C GLY A 59 29.38 -3.32 56.82
N THR A 60 30.36 -4.24 56.77
CA THR A 60 30.74 -4.88 55.49
C THR A 60 29.65 -5.80 54.94
N LEU A 61 28.95 -6.57 55.79
CA LEU A 61 27.81 -7.39 55.35
C LEU A 61 26.69 -6.54 54.78
N VAL A 62 26.28 -5.48 55.48
CA VAL A 62 25.27 -4.51 55.01
C VAL A 62 25.74 -3.82 53.73
N GLY A 63 27.02 -3.46 53.63
CA GLY A 63 27.62 -2.90 52.42
C GLY A 63 27.55 -3.87 51.23
N ALA A 64 27.86 -5.15 51.43
CA ALA A 64 27.76 -6.18 50.39
C ALA A 64 26.31 -6.38 49.92
N ILE A 65 25.35 -6.38 50.84
CA ILE A 65 23.91 -6.44 50.53
C ILE A 65 23.47 -5.21 49.73
N GLY A 66 23.91 -4.02 50.14
CA GLY A 66 23.66 -2.76 49.43
C GLY A 66 24.20 -2.79 48.01
N PHE A 67 25.43 -3.30 47.81
CA PHE A 67 26.01 -3.47 46.48
C PHE A 67 25.19 -4.42 45.59
N ILE A 68 24.78 -5.57 46.11
CA ILE A 68 23.92 -6.52 45.37
C ILE A 68 22.60 -5.87 44.97
N LEU A 69 21.97 -5.10 45.87
CA LEU A 69 20.74 -4.37 45.59
C LEU A 69 20.90 -3.33 44.48
N ILE A 70 21.99 -2.56 44.52
CA ILE A 70 22.31 -1.56 43.49
C ILE A 70 22.55 -2.27 42.16
N TYR A 71 23.30 -3.37 42.15
CA TYR A 71 23.55 -4.16 40.93
C TYR A 71 22.25 -4.69 40.32
N LEU A 72 21.36 -5.29 41.12
CA LEU A 72 20.06 -5.77 40.65
C LEU A 72 19.18 -4.63 40.13
N SER A 73 19.21 -3.48 40.80
CA SER A 73 18.48 -2.29 40.37
C SER A 73 19.01 -1.76 39.04
N PHE A 74 20.32 -1.75 38.86
CA PHE A 74 20.96 -1.37 37.60
C PHE A 74 20.57 -2.31 36.45
N VAL A 75 20.57 -3.63 36.68
CA VAL A 75 20.12 -4.61 35.67
C VAL A 75 18.63 -4.43 35.35
N SER A 76 17.78 -4.20 36.37
CA SER A 76 16.36 -3.91 36.15
C SER A 76 16.15 -2.60 35.39
N GLN A 77 16.94 -1.57 35.67
CA GLN A 77 16.85 -0.26 35.03
C GLN A 77 17.29 -0.32 33.57
N THR A 78 18.39 -1.02 33.27
CA THR A 78 18.86 -1.23 31.88
C THR A 78 17.85 -2.01 31.05
N ASN A 79 17.20 -3.03 31.62
CA ASN A 79 16.10 -3.74 30.94
C ASN A 79 14.88 -2.83 30.71
N SER A 80 14.52 -2.01 31.69
CA SER A 80 13.42 -1.04 31.56
C SER A 80 13.71 0.02 30.50
N GLN A 81 14.96 0.48 30.38
CA GLN A 81 15.40 1.41 29.34
C GLN A 81 15.25 0.82 27.94
N LYS A 82 15.61 -0.46 27.75
CA LYS A 82 15.40 -1.15 26.46
C LYS A 82 13.92 -1.25 26.09
N GLU A 83 13.05 -1.55 27.06
CA GLU A 83 11.60 -1.57 26.82
C GLU A 83 11.04 -0.18 26.50
N GLN A 84 11.52 0.86 27.20
CA GLN A 84 11.15 2.26 26.93
C GLN A 84 11.59 2.71 25.54
N GLU A 85 12.81 2.36 25.11
CA GLU A 85 13.30 2.65 23.75
C GLU A 85 12.41 2.01 22.69
N LYS A 86 12.03 0.74 22.88
CA LYS A 86 11.12 0.03 21.97
C LYS A 86 9.74 0.72 21.89
N GLN A 87 9.19 1.14 23.03
CA GLN A 87 7.91 1.87 23.07
C GLN A 87 8.02 3.25 22.41
N PHE A 88 9.11 3.97 22.65
CA PHE A 88 9.37 5.26 22.03
C PHE A 88 9.46 5.15 20.50
N LEU A 89 10.15 4.13 19.98
CA LEU A 89 10.21 3.86 18.55
C LEU A 89 8.83 3.53 17.95
N LYS A 90 8.02 2.72 18.64
CA LYS A 90 6.64 2.44 18.22
C LYS A 90 5.78 3.70 18.19
N SER A 91 5.87 4.53 19.22
CA SER A 91 5.16 5.82 19.29
C SER A 91 5.56 6.79 18.17
N GLN A 92 6.85 6.84 17.80
CA GLN A 92 7.31 7.60 16.64
C GLN A 92 6.75 7.05 15.32
N ILE A 93 6.73 5.73 15.16
CA ILE A 93 6.15 5.09 13.98
C ILE A 93 4.67 5.47 13.83
N GLU A 94 3.92 5.38 14.93
CA GLU A 94 2.50 5.74 14.99
C GLU A 94 2.27 7.22 14.66
N SER A 95 3.04 8.12 15.27
CA SER A 95 2.94 9.56 15.00
C SER A 95 3.17 9.87 13.51
N ARG A 96 4.24 9.31 12.93
CA ARG A 96 4.54 9.48 11.50
C ARG A 96 3.49 8.82 10.61
N PHE A 97 2.94 7.69 11.02
CA PHE A 97 1.88 7.01 10.27
C PHE A 97 0.60 7.87 10.19
N PHE A 98 0.17 8.48 11.29
CA PHE A 98 -0.99 9.38 11.28
C PHE A 98 -0.74 10.65 10.47
N GLU A 99 0.49 11.17 10.46
CA GLU A 99 0.87 12.26 9.55
C GLU A 99 0.75 11.85 8.08
N LEU A 100 1.21 10.65 7.72
CA LEU A 100 1.06 10.11 6.36
C LEU A 100 -0.41 9.92 5.97
N ILE A 101 -1.27 9.47 6.89
CA ILE A 101 -2.73 9.43 6.66
C ILE A 101 -3.28 10.83 6.40
N LYS A 102 -2.88 11.82 7.20
CA LYS A 102 -3.35 13.20 7.04
C LYS A 102 -2.96 13.74 5.66
N LEU A 103 -1.70 13.57 5.26
CA LEU A 103 -1.22 13.93 3.93
C LEU A 103 -2.02 13.21 2.85
N HIS A 104 -2.30 11.92 3.00
CA HIS A 104 -3.13 11.18 2.04
C HIS A 104 -4.53 11.81 1.87
N LYS A 105 -5.20 12.19 2.96
CA LYS A 105 -6.51 12.87 2.90
C LYS A 105 -6.42 14.24 2.24
N GLU A 106 -5.35 14.99 2.48
CA GLU A 106 -5.08 16.26 1.77
C GLU A 106 -4.93 16.03 0.26
N ASN A 107 -4.11 15.04 -0.15
CA ASN A 107 -3.97 14.71 -1.57
C ASN A 107 -5.32 14.36 -2.23
N VAL A 108 -6.19 13.64 -1.53
CA VAL A 108 -7.55 13.35 -2.04
C VAL A 108 -8.35 14.64 -2.20
N ASN A 109 -8.37 15.49 -1.18
CA ASN A 109 -9.14 16.74 -1.20
C ASN A 109 -8.67 17.71 -2.29
N ASP A 110 -7.37 17.67 -2.62
CA ASP A 110 -6.74 18.48 -3.66
C ASP A 110 -6.98 17.94 -5.08
N ILE A 111 -7.63 16.77 -5.23
CA ILE A 111 -8.08 16.29 -6.53
C ILE A 111 -9.26 17.15 -6.99
N ILE A 112 -8.97 18.04 -7.94
CA ILE A 112 -9.95 18.94 -8.55
C ILE A 112 -10.11 18.59 -10.03
N TYR A 113 -11.36 18.58 -10.51
CA TYR A 113 -11.67 18.44 -11.93
C TYR A 113 -12.84 19.35 -12.30
N SER A 114 -12.79 19.91 -13.50
CA SER A 114 -13.82 20.83 -14.00
C SER A 114 -14.35 20.32 -15.34
N PRO A 115 -15.41 19.48 -15.35
CA PRO A 115 -15.98 18.94 -16.58
C PRO A 115 -16.53 20.04 -17.49
N LYS A 116 -17.01 21.14 -16.90
CA LYS A 116 -17.52 22.33 -17.59
C LYS A 116 -16.84 23.57 -17.01
N LYS A 117 -16.76 24.65 -17.79
CA LYS A 117 -16.14 25.92 -17.35
C LYS A 117 -16.73 26.49 -16.05
N THR A 118 -17.97 26.13 -15.72
CA THR A 118 -18.72 26.67 -14.58
C THR A 118 -18.88 25.69 -13.41
N THR A 119 -18.42 24.44 -13.54
CA THR A 119 -18.66 23.39 -12.55
C THR A 119 -17.35 22.75 -12.14
N GLU A 120 -17.06 22.78 -10.84
CA GLU A 120 -15.86 22.19 -10.27
C GLU A 120 -16.26 21.07 -9.30
N ILE A 121 -15.71 19.89 -9.52
CA ILE A 121 -15.83 18.74 -8.62
C ILE A 121 -14.51 18.55 -7.88
N ARG A 122 -14.58 18.26 -6.58
CA ARG A 122 -13.41 18.12 -5.71
C ARG A 122 -13.44 16.84 -4.91
N GLY A 123 -12.29 16.41 -4.43
CA GLY A 123 -12.18 15.31 -3.49
C GLY A 123 -12.69 14.00 -4.07
N ARG A 124 -13.40 13.24 -3.24
CA ARG A 124 -13.98 11.94 -3.62
C ARG A 124 -14.93 11.99 -4.81
N LYS A 125 -15.63 13.10 -5.05
CA LYS A 125 -16.47 13.27 -6.25
C LYS A 125 -15.64 13.34 -7.53
N ALA A 126 -14.47 13.97 -7.46
CA ALA A 126 -13.55 13.97 -8.60
C ALA A 126 -12.95 12.57 -8.83
N VAL A 127 -12.66 11.82 -7.76
CA VAL A 127 -12.22 10.42 -7.84
C VAL A 127 -13.30 9.54 -8.50
N ASP A 128 -14.56 9.68 -8.10
CA ASP A 128 -15.71 8.99 -8.71
C ASP A 128 -15.84 9.26 -10.21
N PHE A 129 -15.71 10.52 -10.61
CA PHE A 129 -15.67 10.88 -12.03
C PHE A 129 -14.52 10.19 -12.78
N ILE A 130 -13.33 10.10 -12.19
CA ILE A 130 -12.20 9.39 -12.80
C ILE A 130 -12.48 7.90 -12.94
N TYR A 131 -13.10 7.27 -11.93
CA TYR A 131 -13.51 5.87 -12.00
C TYR A 131 -14.49 5.63 -13.17
N GLN A 132 -15.50 6.49 -13.34
CA GLN A 132 -16.42 6.43 -14.48
C GLN A 132 -15.71 6.57 -15.83
N GLN A 133 -14.66 7.41 -15.91
CA GLN A 133 -13.85 7.50 -17.13
C GLN A 133 -13.08 6.21 -17.42
N ILE A 134 -12.61 5.48 -16.40
CA ILE A 134 -11.95 4.17 -16.57
C ILE A 134 -12.96 3.16 -17.10
N GLU A 135 -14.15 3.09 -16.52
CA GLU A 135 -15.25 2.23 -16.97
C GLU A 135 -15.61 2.47 -18.43
N GLN A 136 -15.86 3.74 -18.80
CA GLN A 136 -16.16 4.12 -20.17
C GLN A 136 -15.03 3.77 -21.13
N CYS A 137 -13.79 4.09 -20.76
CA CYS A 137 -12.64 3.79 -21.62
C CYS A 137 -12.47 2.28 -21.81
N TYR A 138 -12.67 1.49 -20.75
CA TYR A 138 -12.62 0.04 -20.80
C TYR A 138 -13.64 -0.53 -21.80
N GLY A 139 -14.90 -0.08 -21.73
CA GLY A 139 -15.94 -0.47 -22.69
C GLY A 139 -15.62 -0.07 -24.12
N GLU A 140 -15.22 1.19 -24.33
CA GLU A 140 -14.93 1.74 -25.67
C GLU A 140 -13.81 1.02 -26.40
N ILE A 141 -12.77 0.60 -25.67
CA ILE A 141 -11.65 -0.12 -26.30
C ILE A 141 -11.91 -1.62 -26.41
N GLY A 142 -12.99 -2.14 -25.83
CA GLY A 142 -13.29 -3.58 -25.79
C GLY A 142 -13.35 -4.23 -27.17
N VAL A 143 -13.88 -3.51 -28.15
CA VAL A 143 -13.93 -3.94 -29.55
C VAL A 143 -12.56 -4.38 -30.09
N PHE A 144 -11.46 -3.71 -29.69
CA PHE A 144 -10.12 -4.04 -30.18
C PHE A 144 -9.56 -5.35 -29.61
N PHE A 145 -10.18 -5.90 -28.58
CA PHE A 145 -9.80 -7.17 -27.98
C PHE A 145 -10.67 -8.33 -28.46
N GLU A 146 -11.78 -8.04 -29.17
CA GLU A 146 -12.63 -9.06 -29.75
C GLU A 146 -11.85 -9.85 -30.80
N PHE A 147 -11.80 -11.18 -30.61
CA PHE A 147 -11.11 -12.13 -31.49
C PHE A 147 -9.58 -11.96 -31.60
N GLU A 148 -8.96 -11.15 -30.73
CA GLU A 148 -7.49 -11.05 -30.65
C GLU A 148 -6.88 -12.14 -29.78
N THR A 149 -5.57 -12.36 -29.93
CA THR A 149 -4.81 -13.30 -29.10
C THR A 149 -3.70 -12.59 -28.33
N PRO A 150 -3.31 -13.09 -27.14
CA PRO A 150 -2.21 -12.51 -26.35
C PRO A 150 -0.91 -12.33 -27.15
N GLU A 151 -0.61 -13.24 -28.08
CA GLU A 151 0.57 -13.21 -28.94
C GLU A 151 0.58 -12.05 -29.93
N ARG A 152 -0.59 -11.51 -30.30
CA ARG A 152 -0.71 -10.37 -31.22
C ARG A 152 -0.66 -9.02 -30.50
N ILE A 153 -1.14 -8.97 -29.26
CA ILE A 153 -1.27 -7.71 -28.51
C ILE A 153 -0.06 -7.41 -27.62
N TYR A 154 0.63 -8.43 -27.10
CA TYR A 154 1.75 -8.26 -26.17
C TYR A 154 3.09 -8.38 -26.91
N THR A 155 4.10 -7.67 -26.42
CA THR A 155 5.48 -7.95 -26.83
C THR A 155 5.89 -9.33 -26.35
N SER A 156 6.65 -10.09 -27.15
CA SER A 156 7.03 -11.47 -26.81
C SER A 156 7.72 -11.58 -25.45
N LYS A 157 8.61 -10.63 -25.14
CA LYS A 157 9.31 -10.55 -23.85
C LYS A 157 8.36 -10.35 -22.67
N TYR A 158 7.34 -9.50 -22.82
CA TYR A 158 6.41 -9.23 -21.73
C TYR A 158 5.38 -10.36 -21.59
N LEU A 159 4.97 -10.98 -22.69
CA LEU A 159 4.08 -12.14 -22.70
C LEU A 159 4.64 -13.30 -21.87
N GLU A 160 5.94 -13.59 -21.98
CA GLU A 160 6.61 -14.60 -21.15
C GLU A 160 6.51 -14.28 -19.65
N LYS A 161 6.69 -13.01 -19.26
CA LYS A 161 6.59 -12.57 -17.86
C LYS A 161 5.16 -12.73 -17.33
N ILE A 162 4.14 -12.27 -18.07
CA ILE A 162 2.75 -12.27 -17.58
C ILE A 162 2.12 -13.67 -17.58
N ARG A 163 2.65 -14.63 -18.36
CA ARG A 163 2.21 -16.04 -18.28
C ARG A 163 2.44 -16.63 -16.88
N CYS A 164 3.41 -16.13 -16.12
CA CYS A 164 3.58 -16.49 -14.70
C CYS A 164 2.35 -16.09 -13.85
N TYR A 165 1.65 -15.01 -14.21
CA TYR A 165 0.44 -14.58 -13.49
C TYR A 165 -0.67 -15.59 -13.65
N GLN A 166 -0.88 -16.10 -14.87
CA GLN A 166 -1.89 -17.12 -15.16
C GLN A 166 -1.55 -18.48 -14.52
N LYS A 167 -0.25 -18.82 -14.42
CA LYS A 167 0.21 -20.02 -13.69
C LYS A 167 -0.10 -19.93 -12.20
N GLU A 168 0.17 -18.78 -11.57
CA GLU A 168 -0.12 -18.57 -10.14
C GLU A 168 -1.63 -18.41 -9.89
N ARG A 169 -2.35 -17.79 -10.83
CA ARG A 169 -3.76 -17.43 -10.73
C ARG A 169 -4.48 -17.81 -12.02
N SER A 170 -4.99 -19.03 -12.06
CA SER A 170 -5.63 -19.62 -13.24
C SER A 170 -6.84 -18.85 -13.77
N GLY A 171 -7.49 -18.04 -12.93
CA GLY A 171 -8.64 -17.21 -13.31
C GLY A 171 -8.29 -15.97 -14.15
N ILE A 172 -7.02 -15.60 -14.30
CA ILE A 172 -6.64 -14.38 -15.02
C ILE A 172 -6.72 -14.58 -16.54
N CYS A 173 -7.54 -13.77 -17.20
CA CYS A 173 -7.53 -13.61 -18.66
C CYS A 173 -6.51 -12.53 -19.06
N LEU A 174 -5.53 -12.90 -19.90
CA LEU A 174 -4.49 -11.96 -20.35
C LEU A 174 -5.06 -10.84 -21.22
N LEU A 175 -6.07 -11.11 -22.04
CA LEU A 175 -6.71 -10.06 -22.86
C LEU A 175 -7.40 -9.01 -21.97
N ASN A 176 -8.16 -9.46 -20.96
CA ASN A 176 -8.83 -8.54 -20.02
C ASN A 176 -7.80 -7.75 -19.22
N LEU A 177 -6.69 -8.38 -18.80
CA LEU A 177 -5.59 -7.68 -18.12
C LEU A 177 -4.99 -6.58 -19.00
N ALA A 178 -4.76 -6.85 -20.30
CA ALA A 178 -4.29 -5.85 -21.26
C ALA A 178 -5.28 -4.70 -21.39
N GLN A 179 -6.56 -5.01 -21.59
CA GLN A 179 -7.62 -4.02 -21.74
C GLN A 179 -7.71 -3.11 -20.51
N ILE A 180 -7.64 -3.68 -19.29
CA ILE A 180 -7.61 -2.90 -18.04
C ILE A 180 -6.38 -1.98 -17.98
N ASP A 181 -5.18 -2.52 -18.22
CA ASP A 181 -3.93 -1.75 -18.16
C ASP A 181 -3.95 -0.60 -19.17
N ILE A 182 -4.39 -0.85 -20.41
CA ILE A 182 -4.48 0.15 -21.47
C ILE A 182 -5.54 1.20 -21.17
N ALA A 183 -6.76 0.81 -20.78
CA ALA A 183 -7.84 1.75 -20.43
C ALA A 183 -7.44 2.65 -19.27
N TYR A 184 -6.92 2.06 -18.19
CA TYR A 184 -6.41 2.80 -17.04
C TYR A 184 -5.28 3.75 -17.44
N SER A 185 -4.34 3.29 -18.27
CA SER A 185 -3.21 4.11 -18.73
C SER A 185 -3.65 5.30 -19.57
N ILE A 186 -4.66 5.12 -20.43
CA ILE A 186 -5.25 6.20 -21.23
C ILE A 186 -5.89 7.24 -20.33
N VAL A 187 -6.68 6.85 -19.32
CA VAL A 187 -7.30 7.80 -18.39
C VAL A 187 -6.26 8.50 -17.51
N PHE A 188 -5.23 7.77 -17.09
CA PHE A 188 -4.17 8.31 -16.24
C PHE A 188 -3.31 9.34 -16.98
N PHE A 189 -2.78 9.02 -18.16
CA PHE A 189 -1.91 9.94 -18.90
C PHE A 189 -2.70 10.93 -19.75
N GLY A 190 -3.81 10.51 -20.34
CA GLY A 190 -4.58 11.28 -21.31
C GLY A 190 -4.12 11.07 -22.75
N THR A 191 -4.94 11.51 -23.69
CA THR A 191 -4.69 11.42 -25.14
C THR A 191 -4.38 12.77 -25.79
N SER A 192 -3.98 13.76 -24.98
CA SER A 192 -3.51 15.07 -25.46
C SER A 192 -2.17 14.90 -26.20
N HIS A 193 -1.76 15.82 -27.08
CA HIS A 193 -0.52 15.63 -27.87
C HIS A 193 0.74 15.45 -27.01
N THR A 194 0.84 16.13 -25.87
CA THR A 194 1.98 16.02 -24.95
C THR A 194 1.99 14.69 -24.23
N ASP A 195 0.83 14.23 -23.77
CA ASP A 195 0.71 13.01 -22.98
C ASP A 195 0.72 11.75 -23.86
N LEU A 196 0.22 11.86 -25.09
CA LEU A 196 0.13 10.75 -26.05
C LEU A 196 1.50 10.18 -26.42
N GLN A 197 2.51 11.03 -26.61
CA GLN A 197 3.87 10.56 -26.87
C GLN A 197 4.47 9.80 -25.69
N ALA A 198 4.22 10.29 -24.47
CA ALA A 198 4.65 9.61 -23.26
C ALA A 198 3.92 8.27 -23.10
N LEU A 199 2.60 8.25 -23.31
CA LEU A 199 1.74 7.07 -23.28
C LEU A 199 2.23 6.00 -24.26
N TYR A 200 2.47 6.36 -25.53
CA TYR A 200 3.01 5.44 -26.55
C TYR A 200 4.34 4.84 -26.13
N ARG A 201 5.30 5.68 -25.71
CA ARG A 201 6.62 5.21 -25.30
C ARG A 201 6.57 4.26 -24.10
N LEU A 202 5.59 4.45 -23.21
CA LEU A 202 5.43 3.61 -22.02
C LEU A 202 4.71 2.29 -22.34
N LEU A 203 3.59 2.35 -23.06
CA LEU A 203 2.80 1.16 -23.43
C LEU A 203 3.51 0.26 -24.44
N SER A 204 4.26 0.82 -25.40
CA SER A 204 4.98 0.03 -26.42
C SER A 204 6.10 -0.84 -25.83
N ARG A 205 6.42 -0.69 -24.54
CA ARG A 205 7.31 -1.62 -23.82
C ARG A 205 6.63 -2.97 -23.51
N TYR A 206 5.30 -2.97 -23.47
CA TYR A 206 4.47 -4.08 -23.02
C TYR A 206 3.60 -4.62 -24.14
N TYR A 207 3.12 -3.75 -25.03
CA TYR A 207 2.16 -4.06 -26.09
C TYR A 207 2.71 -3.76 -27.48
N ASP A 208 2.11 -4.35 -28.50
CA ASP A 208 2.40 -4.03 -29.89
C ASP A 208 2.14 -2.56 -30.20
N GLU A 209 3.08 -1.92 -30.90
CA GLU A 209 3.05 -0.48 -31.15
C GLU A 209 1.91 -0.09 -32.11
N ALA A 210 1.64 -0.90 -33.14
CA ALA A 210 0.58 -0.63 -34.09
C ALA A 210 -0.80 -0.77 -33.43
N PHE A 211 -0.95 -1.79 -32.58
CA PHE A 211 -2.15 -2.01 -31.76
C PHE A 211 -2.46 -0.82 -30.86
N ILE A 212 -1.47 -0.34 -30.08
CA ILE A 212 -1.66 0.82 -29.19
C ILE A 212 -1.95 2.10 -29.96
N LYS A 213 -1.26 2.34 -31.08
CA LYS A 213 -1.53 3.51 -31.93
C LYS A 213 -2.96 3.53 -32.44
N LEU A 214 -3.49 2.39 -32.86
CA LEU A 214 -4.87 2.26 -33.33
C LEU A 214 -5.87 2.60 -32.21
N ILE A 215 -5.71 1.99 -31.03
CA ILE A 215 -6.59 2.25 -29.86
C ILE A 215 -6.57 3.73 -29.49
N CYS A 216 -5.38 4.33 -29.32
CA CYS A 216 -5.30 5.73 -28.92
C CYS A 216 -5.81 6.67 -30.02
N ARG A 217 -5.66 6.32 -31.31
CA ARG A 217 -6.24 7.08 -32.42
C ARG A 217 -7.76 7.09 -32.35
N TYR A 218 -8.38 5.95 -32.04
CA TYR A 218 -9.82 5.83 -31.83
C TYR A 218 -10.31 6.62 -30.61
N VAL A 219 -9.74 6.38 -29.43
CA VAL A 219 -10.16 7.03 -28.18
C VAL A 219 -10.00 8.56 -28.24
N ARG A 220 -9.01 9.06 -29.00
CA ARG A 220 -8.78 10.49 -29.20
C ARG A 220 -9.91 11.19 -29.99
N LEU A 221 -10.76 10.45 -30.69
CA LEU A 221 -11.93 11.03 -31.37
C LEU A 221 -12.97 11.52 -30.36
N LYS A 222 -13.02 10.95 -29.15
CA LYS A 222 -14.02 11.31 -28.14
C LYS A 222 -13.87 12.79 -27.69
N PRO A 223 -14.86 13.64 -27.98
CA PRO A 223 -14.78 15.07 -27.69
C PRO A 223 -15.13 15.35 -26.22
N LEU A 224 -14.62 16.48 -25.69
CA LEU A 224 -15.10 17.00 -24.39
C LEU A 224 -16.38 17.85 -24.55
N SER A 225 -16.55 18.52 -25.70
CA SER A 225 -17.66 19.46 -25.94
C SER A 225 -19.01 18.74 -26.14
N GLU A 226 -20.06 19.19 -25.44
CA GLU A 226 -21.42 18.63 -25.58
C GLU A 226 -21.95 18.72 -27.02
N ASP A 227 -21.63 19.80 -27.75
CA ASP A 227 -22.07 19.98 -29.14
C ASP A 227 -21.48 18.91 -30.08
N LEU A 228 -20.24 18.49 -29.81
CA LEU A 228 -19.53 17.49 -30.59
C LEU A 228 -19.81 16.07 -30.11
N MET A 229 -20.25 15.90 -28.85
CA MET A 229 -20.65 14.60 -28.30
C MET A 229 -21.78 13.95 -29.09
N ALA A 230 -22.68 14.72 -29.70
CA ALA A 230 -23.71 14.19 -30.59
C ALA A 230 -23.12 13.40 -31.77
N LYS A 231 -21.97 13.83 -32.32
CA LYS A 231 -21.28 13.11 -33.39
C LYS A 231 -20.61 11.83 -32.90
N TRP A 232 -20.08 11.84 -31.66
CA TRP A 232 -19.54 10.64 -31.03
C TRP A 232 -20.61 9.58 -30.79
N ARG A 233 -21.81 9.98 -30.36
CA ARG A 233 -22.93 9.05 -30.15
C ARG A 233 -23.31 8.27 -31.41
N ILE A 234 -23.21 8.88 -32.60
CA ILE A 234 -23.45 8.19 -33.88
C ILE A 234 -22.47 7.01 -34.07
N ILE A 235 -21.23 7.16 -33.62
CA ILE A 235 -20.20 6.12 -33.69
C ILE A 235 -20.49 5.03 -32.64
N GLU A 236 -20.79 5.46 -31.41
CA GLU A 236 -21.06 4.59 -30.26
C GLU A 236 -22.29 3.70 -30.49
N GLU A 237 -23.40 4.26 -30.94
CA GLU A 237 -24.67 3.54 -31.18
C GLU A 237 -24.58 2.50 -32.30
N ARG A 238 -23.60 2.63 -33.21
CA ARG A 238 -23.43 1.72 -34.35
C ARG A 238 -22.72 0.42 -33.98
N ASN A 239 -22.05 0.34 -32.82
CA ASN A 239 -21.27 -0.84 -32.38
C ASN A 239 -20.33 -1.35 -33.49
N LEU A 240 -19.50 -0.44 -34.01
CA LEU A 240 -18.58 -0.74 -35.11
C LEU A 240 -17.62 -1.88 -34.76
N THR A 241 -17.29 -2.70 -35.76
CA THR A 241 -16.23 -3.71 -35.66
C THR A 241 -14.84 -3.08 -35.84
N VAL A 242 -13.78 -3.77 -35.38
CA VAL A 242 -12.38 -3.32 -35.58
C VAL A 242 -12.04 -3.10 -37.06
N LEU A 243 -12.59 -3.92 -37.95
CA LEU A 243 -12.36 -3.81 -39.40
C LEU A 243 -12.98 -2.53 -39.96
N GLU A 244 -14.21 -2.18 -39.55
CA GLU A 244 -14.85 -0.93 -39.96
C GLU A 244 -14.12 0.30 -39.42
N ILE A 245 -13.58 0.22 -38.19
CA ILE A 245 -12.77 1.30 -37.62
C ILE A 245 -11.47 1.49 -38.42
N LYS A 246 -10.80 0.39 -38.80
CA LYS A 246 -9.58 0.43 -39.64
C LYS A 246 -9.87 1.02 -41.02
N ASP A 247 -10.91 0.54 -41.69
CA ASP A 247 -11.36 1.05 -43.00
C ASP A 247 -11.72 2.54 -42.94
N ALA A 248 -12.41 2.99 -41.87
CA ALA A 248 -12.71 4.40 -41.67
C ALA A 248 -11.43 5.25 -41.55
N PHE A 249 -10.41 4.76 -40.85
CA PHE A 249 -9.14 5.46 -40.74
C PHE A 249 -8.33 5.47 -42.04
N GLU A 250 -8.31 4.37 -42.78
CA GLU A 250 -7.66 4.30 -44.10
C GLU A 250 -8.28 5.31 -45.07
N LYS A 251 -9.61 5.37 -45.14
CA LYS A 251 -10.35 6.37 -45.94
C LYS A 251 -10.05 7.81 -45.54
N LEU A 252 -9.83 8.08 -44.25
CA LEU A 252 -9.43 9.41 -43.77
C LEU A 252 -8.00 9.79 -44.19
N ASP A 253 -7.08 8.82 -44.12
CA ASP A 253 -5.67 9.04 -44.47
C ASP A 253 -5.50 9.26 -45.98
N GLU A 254 -6.17 8.45 -46.81
CA GLU A 254 -6.19 8.61 -48.26
C GLU A 254 -6.73 9.97 -48.70
N ARG A 255 -7.71 10.51 -47.97
CA ARG A 255 -8.31 11.81 -48.28
C ARG A 255 -7.48 12.98 -47.82
N THR A 256 -6.80 12.86 -46.68
CA THR A 256 -5.82 13.88 -46.23
C THR A 256 -4.66 13.95 -47.22
N ALA A 257 -4.27 12.83 -47.83
CA ALA A 257 -3.31 12.79 -48.93
C ALA A 257 -3.88 13.42 -50.22
N LYS A 258 -5.17 13.20 -50.55
CA LYS A 258 -5.83 13.79 -51.74
C LYS A 258 -6.25 15.26 -51.59
N GLU A 259 -6.48 15.79 -50.40
CA GLU A 259 -6.75 17.23 -50.17
C GLU A 259 -5.56 18.15 -50.56
N SER A 260 -4.39 17.57 -50.90
CA SER A 260 -3.27 18.28 -51.55
C SER A 260 -3.36 18.35 -53.09
N LEU A 261 -4.37 17.72 -53.71
CA LEU A 261 -4.65 17.70 -55.15
C LEU A 261 -6.17 17.86 -55.41
N THR A 262 -6.59 19.11 -55.64
CA THR A 262 -7.88 19.59 -56.19
C THR A 262 -9.19 19.09 -55.57
N LEU A 263 -9.92 20.06 -55.01
CA LEU A 263 -11.34 20.00 -54.65
C LEU A 263 -12.21 19.94 -55.89
N GLU A 264 -12.62 18.76 -56.33
CA GLU A 264 -13.89 18.53 -57.00
C GLU A 264 -14.15 17.03 -57.07
N GLU A 265 -15.42 16.65 -56.88
CA GLU A 265 -15.95 15.28 -56.86
C GLU A 265 -15.79 14.51 -55.54
N ILE A 266 -16.87 14.46 -54.76
CA ILE A 266 -17.61 13.24 -54.41
C ILE A 266 -18.91 13.71 -53.73
N SER A 267 -19.97 13.87 -54.52
CA SER A 267 -21.35 13.80 -54.04
C SER A 267 -21.80 12.35 -54.16
N GLY A 268 -21.63 11.59 -53.09
CA GLY A 268 -22.16 10.24 -52.93
C GLY A 268 -22.53 10.09 -51.45
N TYR A 269 -23.60 9.34 -51.18
CA TYR A 269 -24.18 9.10 -49.85
C TYR A 269 -23.09 8.61 -48.87
N GLU A 270 -22.38 9.54 -48.23
CA GLU A 270 -21.35 9.17 -47.26
C GLU A 270 -22.07 8.61 -46.04
N ASP A 271 -21.74 7.38 -45.69
CA ASP A 271 -22.15 6.78 -44.43
C ASP A 271 -21.95 7.78 -43.28
N HIS A 272 -23.03 8.08 -42.55
CA HIS A 272 -23.06 9.15 -41.54
C HIS A 272 -21.93 9.05 -40.49
N TYR A 273 -21.45 7.83 -40.20
CA TYR A 273 -20.34 7.62 -39.27
C TYR A 273 -18.98 8.02 -39.85
N ILE A 274 -18.73 7.88 -41.16
CA ILE A 274 -17.47 8.32 -41.79
C ILE A 274 -17.36 9.85 -41.71
N VAL A 275 -18.50 10.54 -41.89
CA VAL A 275 -18.59 12.00 -41.68
C VAL A 275 -18.31 12.35 -40.21
N ALA A 276 -18.88 11.61 -39.26
CA ALA A 276 -18.60 11.81 -37.83
C ALA A 276 -17.12 11.60 -37.49
N PHE A 277 -16.49 10.53 -37.98
CA PHE A 277 -15.06 10.25 -37.83
C PHE A 277 -14.20 11.41 -38.34
N ARG A 278 -14.52 11.93 -39.54
CA ARG A 278 -13.85 13.08 -40.15
C ARG A 278 -13.94 14.32 -39.28
N ASP A 279 -15.15 14.65 -38.85
CA ASP A 279 -15.42 15.87 -38.09
C ASP A 279 -14.75 15.82 -36.71
N LEU A 280 -14.75 14.67 -36.06
CA LEU A 280 -14.09 14.47 -34.77
C LEU A 280 -12.55 14.44 -34.88
N ALA A 281 -12.01 13.93 -35.99
CA ALA A 281 -10.58 13.94 -36.25
C ALA A 281 -10.01 15.38 -36.40
N LYS A 282 -10.84 16.33 -36.86
CA LYS A 282 -10.48 17.76 -36.99
C LYS A 282 -10.41 18.52 -35.66
N ILE A 283 -10.86 17.94 -34.55
CA ILE A 283 -10.92 18.63 -33.26
C ILE A 283 -9.51 19.00 -32.76
N GLU A 284 -9.34 20.28 -32.43
CA GLU A 284 -8.09 20.88 -31.94
C GLU A 284 -7.49 20.21 -30.69
N LYS A 285 -6.19 20.46 -30.52
CA LYS A 285 -5.23 19.69 -29.70
C LYS A 285 -5.50 19.66 -28.18
N LEU A 286 -6.33 20.53 -27.62
CA LEU A 286 -6.33 20.81 -26.17
C LEU A 286 -7.55 20.33 -25.39
N ASN A 287 -8.69 20.02 -26.02
CA ASN A 287 -9.94 19.68 -25.32
C ASN A 287 -10.45 18.28 -25.67
N LYS A 288 -9.74 17.25 -25.19
CA LYS A 288 -10.14 15.84 -25.32
C LYS A 288 -10.80 15.33 -24.04
N TYR A 289 -11.73 14.38 -24.20
CA TYR A 289 -12.46 13.82 -23.06
C TYR A 289 -11.52 13.16 -22.03
N TYR A 290 -10.58 12.36 -22.54
CA TYR A 290 -9.48 11.77 -21.77
C TYR A 290 -8.30 12.75 -21.70
N GLY A 291 -8.45 13.78 -20.89
CA GLY A 291 -7.44 14.84 -20.70
C GLY A 291 -6.27 14.45 -19.78
N GLY A 292 -6.32 13.29 -19.14
CA GLY A 292 -5.28 12.81 -18.23
C GLY A 292 -5.44 13.29 -16.79
N HIS A 293 -5.09 12.42 -15.84
CA HIS A 293 -5.14 12.68 -14.40
C HIS A 293 -3.81 12.40 -13.69
N GLN A 294 -2.71 12.25 -14.43
CA GLN A 294 -1.39 11.88 -13.91
C GLN A 294 -0.94 12.79 -12.75
N TYR A 295 -1.11 14.10 -12.89
CA TYR A 295 -0.73 15.06 -11.85
C TYR A 295 -1.46 14.78 -10.54
N LYS A 296 -2.77 14.50 -10.60
CA LYS A 296 -3.63 14.28 -9.43
C LYS A 296 -3.40 12.89 -8.83
N LEU A 297 -3.53 11.86 -9.66
CA LEU A 297 -3.43 10.46 -9.23
C LEU A 297 -1.99 10.04 -8.92
N GLY A 298 -0.99 10.66 -9.54
CA GLY A 298 0.41 10.33 -9.31
C GLY A 298 0.85 10.59 -7.87
N HIS A 299 0.47 11.73 -7.29
CA HIS A 299 0.75 12.03 -5.87
C HIS A 299 -0.05 11.11 -4.95
N TYR A 300 -1.33 10.91 -5.26
CA TYR A 300 -2.22 10.01 -4.52
C TYR A 300 -1.62 8.59 -4.36
N PHE A 301 -1.28 7.91 -5.47
CA PHE A 301 -0.77 6.54 -5.42
C PHE A 301 0.62 6.44 -4.81
N ARG A 302 1.50 7.42 -5.09
CA ARG A 302 2.85 7.41 -4.53
C ARG A 302 2.81 7.49 -3.00
N HIS A 303 2.04 8.42 -2.45
CA HIS A 303 1.91 8.54 -1.00
C HIS A 303 1.20 7.34 -0.37
N LEU A 304 0.16 6.81 -1.03
CA LEU A 304 -0.54 5.62 -0.54
C LEU A 304 0.38 4.39 -0.47
N PHE A 305 1.09 4.10 -1.57
CA PHE A 305 2.06 3.00 -1.64
C PHE A 305 3.18 3.17 -0.62
N GLN A 306 3.72 4.39 -0.51
CA GLN A 306 4.83 4.67 0.40
C GLN A 306 4.42 4.58 1.88
N THR A 307 3.17 4.89 2.20
CA THR A 307 2.62 4.69 3.56
C THR A 307 2.53 3.21 3.91
N VAL A 308 2.03 2.37 3.00
CA VAL A 308 1.97 0.92 3.20
C VAL A 308 3.38 0.34 3.34
N LYS A 309 4.28 0.70 2.42
CA LYS A 309 5.68 0.26 2.44
C LYS A 309 6.41 0.68 3.72
N TYR A 310 6.17 1.91 4.17
CA TYR A 310 6.77 2.43 5.40
C TYR A 310 6.47 1.55 6.61
N ILE A 311 5.22 1.08 6.76
CA ILE A 311 4.82 0.16 7.84
C ILE A 311 5.36 -1.26 7.60
N ASP A 312 5.27 -1.76 6.36
CA ASP A 312 5.72 -3.12 6.01
C ASP A 312 7.20 -3.35 6.33
N GLU A 313 8.04 -2.33 6.09
CA GLU A 313 9.48 -2.35 6.32
C GLU A 313 9.89 -2.24 7.80
N LYS A 314 8.97 -1.95 8.74
CA LYS A 314 9.32 -1.84 10.17
C LYS A 314 9.45 -3.21 10.82
N THR A 315 10.68 -3.63 11.09
CA THR A 315 11.01 -4.90 11.76
C THR A 315 10.58 -4.95 13.23
N ILE A 316 10.49 -3.81 13.90
CA ILE A 316 10.03 -3.70 15.29
C ILE A 316 8.55 -4.06 15.48
N LEU A 317 7.77 -4.00 14.40
CA LEU A 317 6.35 -4.33 14.38
C LEU A 317 6.17 -5.78 13.94
N LYS A 318 5.30 -6.51 14.64
CA LYS A 318 4.87 -7.83 14.18
C LYS A 318 3.81 -7.70 13.09
N TYR A 319 3.64 -8.75 12.29
CA TYR A 319 2.64 -8.80 11.22
C TYR A 319 1.23 -8.34 11.68
N GLY A 320 0.75 -8.79 12.85
CA GLY A 320 -0.54 -8.36 13.38
C GLY A 320 -0.63 -6.84 13.62
N GLU A 321 0.42 -6.23 14.18
CA GLU A 321 0.48 -4.77 14.40
C GLU A 321 0.53 -4.03 13.07
N LYS A 322 1.34 -4.50 12.11
CA LYS A 322 1.39 -3.95 10.74
C LYS A 322 0.01 -4.01 10.09
N TYR A 323 -0.68 -5.14 10.22
CA TYR A 323 -2.02 -5.34 9.68
C TYR A 323 -3.01 -4.33 10.26
N ASP A 324 -2.96 -4.04 11.57
CA ASP A 324 -3.85 -3.07 12.20
C ASP A 324 -3.60 -1.62 11.73
N TYR A 325 -2.34 -1.23 11.54
CA TYR A 325 -2.02 0.05 10.90
C TYR A 325 -2.57 0.11 9.48
N ILE A 326 -2.28 -0.87 8.63
CA ILE A 326 -2.76 -0.87 7.24
C ILE A 326 -4.29 -0.96 7.16
N LYS A 327 -4.94 -1.66 8.09
CA LYS A 327 -6.40 -1.68 8.24
C LYS A 327 -6.95 -0.28 8.57
N THR A 328 -6.27 0.48 9.43
CA THR A 328 -6.63 1.86 9.76
C THR A 328 -6.51 2.77 8.54
N LEU A 329 -5.45 2.62 7.74
CA LEU A 329 -5.29 3.32 6.47
C LEU A 329 -6.40 2.94 5.48
N ARG A 330 -6.68 1.64 5.31
CA ARG A 330 -7.75 1.14 4.43
C ARG A 330 -9.11 1.72 4.80
N ALA A 331 -9.41 1.86 6.09
CA ALA A 331 -10.65 2.47 6.56
C ALA A 331 -10.82 3.95 6.18
N GLN A 332 -9.74 4.64 5.74
CA GLN A 332 -9.83 6.00 5.21
C GLN A 332 -10.17 6.04 3.71
N LEU A 333 -10.01 4.92 2.98
CA LEU A 333 -10.30 4.83 1.56
C LEU A 333 -11.80 4.61 1.33
N SER A 334 -12.41 5.40 0.46
CA SER A 334 -13.75 5.08 -0.05
C SER A 334 -13.74 3.84 -0.94
N THR A 335 -14.91 3.26 -1.17
CA THR A 335 -15.09 2.12 -2.08
C THR A 335 -14.54 2.41 -3.48
N ILE A 336 -14.86 3.59 -4.03
CA ILE A 336 -14.36 4.03 -5.34
C ILE A 336 -12.84 4.11 -5.35
N GLU A 337 -12.22 4.67 -4.30
CA GLU A 337 -10.76 4.69 -4.18
C GLU A 337 -10.16 3.29 -4.20
N GLN A 338 -10.78 2.29 -3.55
CA GLN A 338 -10.31 0.91 -3.62
C GLN A 338 -10.43 0.32 -5.03
N TYR A 339 -11.47 0.64 -5.80
CA TYR A 339 -11.53 0.25 -7.22
C TYR A 339 -10.41 0.88 -8.06
N ILE A 340 -10.10 2.17 -7.87
CA ILE A 340 -9.02 2.80 -8.64
C ILE A 340 -7.65 2.23 -8.20
N VAL A 341 -7.45 1.92 -6.91
CA VAL A 341 -6.25 1.18 -6.45
C VAL A 341 -6.17 -0.19 -7.12
N PHE A 342 -7.29 -0.90 -7.25
CA PHE A 342 -7.37 -2.15 -7.97
C PHE A 342 -6.90 -1.99 -9.43
N PHE A 343 -7.44 -1.05 -10.20
CA PHE A 343 -6.97 -0.82 -11.58
C PHE A 343 -5.51 -0.38 -11.66
N ASN A 344 -5.07 0.50 -10.75
CA ASN A 344 -3.68 0.91 -10.66
C ASN A 344 -2.75 -0.28 -10.42
N SER A 345 -3.15 -1.20 -9.53
CA SER A 345 -2.34 -2.36 -9.16
C SER A 345 -2.16 -3.38 -10.28
N LEU A 346 -3.08 -3.40 -11.25
CA LEU A 346 -2.99 -4.23 -12.46
C LEU A 346 -2.19 -3.53 -13.58
N SER A 347 -2.17 -2.20 -13.57
CA SER A 347 -1.49 -1.42 -14.59
C SER A 347 0.03 -1.35 -14.38
N PHE A 348 0.76 -1.03 -15.45
CA PHE A 348 2.23 -1.01 -15.39
C PHE A 348 2.81 -0.02 -14.38
N MET A 349 2.02 0.94 -13.91
CA MET A 349 2.42 1.92 -12.90
C MET A 349 2.34 1.35 -11.48
N GLY A 350 1.43 0.40 -11.21
CA GLY A 350 1.13 -0.09 -9.86
C GLY A 350 1.37 -1.58 -9.65
N ARG A 351 1.83 -2.36 -10.64
CA ARG A 351 2.19 -3.78 -10.43
C ARG A 351 3.20 -4.02 -9.29
N ALA A 352 3.94 -3.00 -8.86
CA ALA A 352 4.81 -3.04 -7.67
C ALA A 352 4.06 -3.34 -6.36
N TRP A 353 2.74 -3.11 -6.30
CA TRP A 353 1.89 -3.52 -5.18
C TRP A 353 1.95 -5.03 -4.93
N GLU A 354 2.04 -5.83 -6.00
CA GLU A 354 1.95 -7.29 -5.88
C GLU A 354 2.48 -8.04 -7.11
N PHE A 355 1.96 -7.74 -8.29
CA PHE A 355 2.18 -8.49 -9.52
C PHE A 355 3.65 -8.59 -9.97
N ASP A 356 4.49 -7.60 -9.68
CA ASP A 356 5.92 -7.69 -9.99
C ASP A 356 6.67 -8.75 -9.15
N ASN A 357 6.06 -9.21 -8.05
CA ASN A 357 6.61 -10.27 -7.22
C ASN A 357 6.04 -11.66 -7.56
N ILE A 358 5.12 -11.77 -8.53
CA ILE A 358 4.65 -13.06 -9.05
C ILE A 358 5.67 -13.53 -10.09
N VAL A 359 6.32 -14.65 -9.81
CA VAL A 359 7.39 -15.23 -10.63
C VAL A 359 7.12 -16.72 -10.83
N ASP A 360 7.84 -17.36 -11.75
CA ASP A 360 7.71 -18.81 -11.92
C ASP A 360 8.13 -19.50 -10.61
N ASN A 361 7.30 -20.42 -10.11
CA ASN A 361 7.45 -21.04 -8.78
C ASN A 361 7.52 -20.02 -7.62
N THR A 362 6.49 -19.19 -7.46
CA THR A 362 6.38 -18.19 -6.38
C THR A 362 6.63 -18.81 -5.00
N SER A 363 7.72 -18.41 -4.34
CA SER A 363 8.02 -18.83 -2.96
C SER A 363 7.33 -17.97 -1.89
N ASN A 364 7.32 -18.45 -0.65
CA ASN A 364 6.81 -17.70 0.50
C ASN A 364 7.47 -16.33 0.69
N LYS A 365 8.75 -16.17 0.33
CA LYS A 365 9.46 -14.89 0.37
C LYS A 365 8.86 -13.88 -0.62
N HIS A 366 8.41 -14.35 -1.78
CA HIS A 366 7.72 -13.53 -2.77
C HIS A 366 6.30 -13.19 -2.31
N ARG A 367 5.57 -14.18 -1.78
CA ARG A 367 4.22 -13.97 -1.21
C ARG A 367 4.20 -12.94 -0.09
N ASN A 368 5.25 -12.87 0.74
CA ASN A 368 5.36 -11.84 1.79
C ASN A 368 5.49 -10.40 1.26
N LYS A 369 5.76 -10.21 -0.04
CA LYS A 369 5.80 -8.89 -0.70
C LYS A 369 4.50 -8.52 -1.41
N TRP A 370 3.49 -9.38 -1.38
CA TRP A 370 2.19 -9.15 -1.99
C TRP A 370 1.37 -8.22 -1.09
N LEU A 371 1.60 -6.91 -1.16
CA LEU A 371 1.07 -5.95 -0.17
C LEU A 371 -0.46 -5.92 -0.14
N ILE A 372 -1.11 -6.05 -1.29
CA ILE A 372 -2.59 -6.07 -1.38
C ILE A 372 -3.13 -7.32 -0.68
N THR A 373 -2.61 -8.50 -1.03
CA THR A 373 -3.02 -9.76 -0.42
C THR A 373 -2.65 -9.82 1.06
N LYS A 374 -1.39 -9.49 1.41
CA LYS A 374 -0.85 -9.55 2.78
C LYS A 374 -1.75 -8.82 3.76
N TYR A 375 -2.16 -7.60 3.42
CA TYR A 375 -2.94 -6.73 4.30
C TYR A 375 -4.44 -6.72 4.01
N ASN A 376 -4.93 -7.55 3.08
CA ASN A 376 -6.31 -7.49 2.55
C ASN A 376 -6.68 -6.05 2.12
N PHE A 377 -5.78 -5.35 1.43
CA PHE A 377 -5.87 -3.90 1.25
C PHE A 377 -7.13 -3.46 0.49
N LEU A 378 -7.68 -4.32 -0.36
CA LEU A 378 -8.90 -4.11 -1.15
C LEU A 378 -10.16 -4.73 -0.52
N LYS A 379 -10.12 -5.03 0.79
CA LYS A 379 -11.18 -5.78 1.47
C LYS A 379 -12.57 -5.15 1.37
N ASN A 380 -12.68 -3.83 1.38
CA ASN A 380 -13.98 -3.13 1.49
C ASN A 380 -14.61 -2.82 0.12
N ILE A 381 -14.17 -3.51 -0.92
CA ILE A 381 -14.87 -3.52 -2.20
C ILE A 381 -16.15 -4.36 -2.04
N PRO A 382 -17.35 -3.77 -2.21
CA PRO A 382 -18.60 -4.47 -2.00
C PRO A 382 -19.00 -5.33 -3.20
N ASP A 383 -18.83 -4.80 -4.41
CA ASP A 383 -19.14 -5.49 -5.64
C ASP A 383 -17.85 -6.04 -6.26
N LEU A 384 -17.74 -7.37 -6.28
CA LEU A 384 -16.59 -8.05 -6.87
C LEU A 384 -16.68 -8.12 -8.39
N TYR A 385 -17.77 -7.61 -8.97
CA TYR A 385 -18.16 -7.71 -10.38
C TYR A 385 -18.32 -6.32 -11.04
N PRO A 386 -17.32 -5.41 -10.95
CA PRO A 386 -17.43 -4.09 -11.55
C PRO A 386 -17.63 -4.17 -13.08
N PHE A 387 -18.16 -3.08 -13.65
CA PHE A 387 -18.47 -2.96 -15.07
C PHE A 387 -19.53 -3.97 -15.52
N GLU A 388 -20.68 -3.97 -14.84
CA GLU A 388 -21.83 -4.84 -15.15
C GLU A 388 -21.49 -6.34 -15.17
N GLY A 389 -20.50 -6.77 -14.36
CA GLY A 389 -20.07 -8.16 -14.25
C GLY A 389 -19.11 -8.66 -15.32
N VAL A 390 -18.59 -7.78 -16.17
CA VAL A 390 -17.55 -8.13 -17.15
C VAL A 390 -16.22 -8.48 -16.46
N LEU A 391 -15.95 -7.89 -15.29
CA LEU A 391 -14.72 -8.08 -14.56
C LEU A 391 -14.95 -8.70 -13.19
N GLU A 392 -14.16 -9.72 -12.82
CA GLU A 392 -14.23 -10.32 -11.49
C GLU A 392 -12.95 -10.07 -10.71
N ILE A 393 -13.02 -9.31 -9.62
CA ILE A 393 -11.85 -8.88 -8.84
C ILE A 393 -11.16 -10.05 -8.16
N ASN A 394 -11.92 -11.04 -7.69
CA ASN A 394 -11.42 -12.25 -7.04
C ASN A 394 -10.53 -13.10 -7.97
N LYS A 395 -10.70 -13.05 -9.30
CA LYS A 395 -9.80 -13.73 -10.25
C LYS A 395 -8.39 -13.17 -10.21
N TYR A 396 -8.25 -11.87 -9.93
CA TYR A 396 -6.95 -11.20 -9.82
C TYR A 396 -6.39 -11.25 -8.41
N TYR A 397 -7.23 -11.21 -7.38
CA TYR A 397 -6.84 -11.24 -5.97
C TYR A 397 -7.58 -12.34 -5.18
N PRO A 398 -7.35 -13.62 -5.50
CA PRO A 398 -8.13 -14.74 -4.95
C PRO A 398 -7.91 -14.96 -3.44
N ASP A 399 -6.76 -14.54 -2.91
CA ASP A 399 -6.35 -14.72 -1.52
C ASP A 399 -6.76 -13.56 -0.59
N VAL A 400 -7.42 -12.53 -1.14
CA VAL A 400 -7.96 -11.42 -0.36
C VAL A 400 -9.30 -11.84 0.25
N HIS A 401 -9.44 -11.66 1.55
CA HIS A 401 -10.71 -11.84 2.26
C HIS A 401 -11.56 -10.57 2.16
N PHE A 402 -12.32 -10.46 1.07
CA PHE A 402 -13.29 -9.39 0.83
C PHE A 402 -14.41 -9.39 1.87
N GLU A 403 -15.02 -8.23 2.12
CA GLU A 403 -16.01 -8.03 3.19
C GLU A 403 -17.32 -8.78 2.95
N PHE A 404 -17.74 -8.89 1.69
CA PHE A 404 -18.99 -9.55 1.27
C PHE A 404 -18.76 -10.88 0.55
N GLY A 405 -17.52 -11.36 0.50
CA GLY A 405 -17.15 -12.63 -0.09
C GLY A 405 -16.78 -13.67 0.96
N ASP A 406 -16.71 -14.94 0.55
CA ASP A 406 -16.24 -16.01 1.42
C ASP A 406 -14.77 -15.83 1.78
N LYS A 407 -14.39 -16.24 3.00
CA LYS A 407 -12.99 -16.24 3.42
C LYS A 407 -12.22 -17.29 2.59
N PRO A 408 -11.15 -16.90 1.86
CA PRO A 408 -10.35 -17.84 1.09
C PRO A 408 -9.76 -18.94 1.98
N SER A 409 -9.76 -20.18 1.51
CA SER A 409 -9.21 -21.33 2.25
C SER A 409 -7.71 -21.21 2.51
N THR A 410 -6.99 -20.56 1.61
CA THR A 410 -5.55 -20.26 1.69
C THR A 410 -5.21 -19.22 2.76
N ARG A 411 -6.19 -18.43 3.22
CA ARG A 411 -5.94 -17.23 4.05
C ARG A 411 -5.21 -17.53 5.35
N ALA A 412 -5.61 -18.58 6.06
CA ALA A 412 -4.97 -18.97 7.33
C ALA A 412 -3.49 -19.35 7.11
N SER A 413 -3.20 -20.15 6.09
CA SER A 413 -1.84 -20.55 5.75
C SER A 413 -0.95 -19.35 5.36
N LEU A 414 -1.50 -18.37 4.65
CA LEU A 414 -0.77 -17.15 4.29
C LEU A 414 -0.44 -16.29 5.51
N GLU A 415 -1.38 -16.15 6.46
CA GLU A 415 -1.16 -15.40 7.71
C GLU A 415 -0.06 -16.05 8.57
N GLU A 416 0.02 -17.38 8.60
CA GLU A 416 1.12 -18.10 9.23
C GLU A 416 2.46 -17.80 8.54
N VAL A 417 2.49 -17.82 7.20
CA VAL A 417 3.69 -17.48 6.42
C VAL A 417 4.16 -16.04 6.70
N PHE A 418 3.24 -15.07 6.72
CA PHE A 418 3.58 -13.68 7.01
C PHE A 418 4.11 -13.51 8.44
N THR A 419 3.47 -14.16 9.41
CA THR A 419 3.89 -14.14 10.81
C THR A 419 5.28 -14.77 11.00
N ALA A 420 5.52 -15.92 10.38
CA ALA A 420 6.81 -16.61 10.44
C ALA A 420 7.93 -15.79 9.80
N THR A 421 7.66 -15.14 8.67
CA THR A 421 8.65 -14.31 7.96
C THR A 421 9.09 -13.10 8.78
N ASP A 422 8.16 -12.43 9.45
CA ASP A 422 8.48 -11.30 10.34
C ASP A 422 9.26 -11.75 11.59
N ASN A 423 8.92 -12.91 12.16
CA ASN A 423 9.66 -13.46 13.31
C ASN A 423 11.12 -13.82 12.97
N LEU A 424 11.38 -14.32 11.75
CA LEU A 424 12.74 -14.60 11.29
C LEU A 424 13.55 -13.31 11.15
N GLN A 425 12.95 -12.23 10.63
CA GLN A 425 13.63 -10.93 10.50
C GLN A 425 14.03 -10.33 11.86
N ASP A 426 13.22 -10.53 12.91
CA ASP A 426 13.55 -10.08 14.28
C ASP A 426 14.79 -10.80 14.83
N GLN A 427 14.91 -12.11 14.58
CA GLN A 427 16.05 -12.92 15.05
C GLN A 427 17.41 -12.54 14.41
N TYR A 428 17.43 -12.24 13.11
CA TYR A 428 18.66 -11.81 12.44
C TYR A 428 19.13 -10.42 12.91
N CYS A 429 18.19 -9.51 13.17
CA CYS A 429 18.48 -8.15 13.65
C CYS A 429 19.03 -8.17 15.10
N CYS A 430 18.60 -9.13 15.92
CA CYS A 430 19.16 -9.33 17.26
C CYS A 430 20.60 -9.89 17.24
N ARG A 431 20.96 -10.74 16.26
CA ARG A 431 22.31 -11.33 16.15
C ARG A 431 23.39 -10.39 15.62
N GLU A 432 23.03 -9.34 14.88
CA GLU A 432 24.00 -8.33 14.41
C GLU A 432 24.32 -7.25 15.46
N LYS A 433 23.64 -7.26 16.61
CA LYS A 433 23.81 -6.28 17.71
C LYS A 433 24.45 -6.87 18.97
N GLU A 434 24.80 -8.15 18.96
CA GLU A 434 25.65 -8.83 19.95
C GLU A 434 27.07 -8.92 19.40
#